data_AF-A0A817D7Y0-F1
#
_entry.id   AF-A0A817D7Y0-F1
#
_cell.length_a   1.000
_cell.length_b   1.000
_cell.length_c   1.000
_cell.angle_alpha   90.00
_cell.angle_beta   90.00
_cell.angle_gamma   90.00
#
_symmetry.space_group_name_H-M   'P 1'
#
loop_
_entity.id
_entity.type
_entity.pdbx_description
1 polymer ?
#
loop_
_entity_poly.entity_id
_entity_poly.type
_entity_poly.pdbx_seq_one_letter_code
_entity_poly.pdbx_strand_id
1 'polypeptide(L)'
;MTNMKAVIANGPKDYKLISDKPIPTIKDGETLVRVLTSGICGSDLKMYEGSEFYWGVGGRARRGVIPGHEFIGSVVDIDPSIARDQSISVGDVVVAEQLVACRDQCWFCKNGMEHKCDKLVIYGQGIDGCMAEYMIYKKGSWLHKVPEGLSPTYAVLAEPVAVSVHAMDRAHLKPTDLVVVSGCGTIGLGLIAAIETYYPDVSIVGLDYFQFKLDLAKCIAKNCTTFNLSDKTVSTIADIVRKMSGEQNGADVFFECSGSPDSIRAGFEFVRKCGTFVHVGICKEIHVDAPWNAISAGKELTIVGCNLGRHAWPRAFEILKKCDLSRMITHRLPLEEYSNALGLISSGIKVVLDPTLPAPKLLNDSQSLLPIANNHDKKQLKINDSVAFVTGSSHGIGRAIAIALAREGAKVVIHGTNHDSPSNSNEGTTMTLLAQELSTITNNNQITPVWGDLSTKESVQSVLNHIKYPIDILICCDGENINSNEVNTASEGKICNDTCLTISDSDTKSILNRNFWTTHLVCQSIVPQMIRNHQGHVIIIGSTSALIGQEKCALYTVSKAAVHQYMRCLATEVKSLGIRVNCIAPGIGTEQNVTNKPEHIANAVIQLLNMNFVHGQIIRVDGGEQIFSC
;
A
#
# COMPACT_ATOMS: atom_id res chain seq x y z
N MET A 1 -27.18 -13.25 -18.29
CA MET A 1 -27.12 -11.78 -18.09
C MET A 1 -26.92 -11.14 -19.45
N THR A 2 -27.59 -10.03 -19.75
CA THR A 2 -27.44 -9.29 -21.03
C THR A 2 -26.58 -8.03 -20.88
N ASN A 3 -26.38 -7.57 -19.63
CA ASN A 3 -25.63 -6.37 -19.28
C ASN A 3 -24.46 -6.72 -18.37
N MET A 4 -23.51 -5.80 -18.28
CA MET A 4 -22.28 -5.87 -17.51
C MET A 4 -21.94 -4.52 -16.89
N LYS A 5 -21.08 -4.57 -15.87
CA LYS A 5 -20.41 -3.41 -15.30
C LYS A 5 -19.16 -3.07 -16.09
N ALA A 6 -18.93 -1.77 -16.30
CA ALA A 6 -17.73 -1.26 -16.95
C ALA A 6 -17.41 0.16 -16.49
N VAL A 7 -16.12 0.46 -16.34
CA VAL A 7 -15.64 1.84 -16.18
C VAL A 7 -15.53 2.47 -17.56
N ILE A 8 -15.98 3.71 -17.70
CA ILE A 8 -15.92 4.48 -18.95
C ILE A 8 -15.11 5.75 -18.71
N ALA A 9 -14.06 5.95 -19.49
CA ALA A 9 -13.21 7.13 -19.49
C ALA A 9 -13.74 8.16 -20.50
N ASN A 10 -14.45 9.18 -20.02
CA ASN A 10 -14.99 10.25 -20.86
C ASN A 10 -14.01 11.41 -21.07
N GLY A 11 -12.96 11.49 -20.26
CA GLY A 11 -11.91 12.50 -20.33
C GLY A 11 -10.98 12.45 -19.12
N PRO A 12 -10.04 13.41 -19.01
CA PRO A 12 -9.23 13.61 -17.80
C PRO A 12 -10.10 13.69 -16.55
N LYS A 13 -9.82 12.85 -15.55
CA LYS A 13 -10.52 12.74 -14.26
C LYS A 13 -12.04 12.52 -14.37
N ASP A 14 -12.56 12.16 -15.54
CA ASP A 14 -13.99 11.91 -15.79
C ASP A 14 -14.19 10.43 -16.16
N TYR A 15 -14.00 9.58 -15.16
CA TYR A 15 -14.23 8.14 -15.25
C TYR A 15 -15.52 7.81 -14.51
N LYS A 16 -16.33 6.90 -15.06
CA LYS A 16 -17.62 6.53 -14.46
C LYS A 16 -17.83 5.03 -14.55
N LEU A 17 -18.28 4.43 -13.45
CA LEU A 17 -18.80 3.06 -13.47
C LEU A 17 -20.22 3.08 -14.04
N ILE A 18 -20.45 2.30 -15.08
CA ILE A 18 -21.76 2.02 -15.66
C ILE A 18 -22.14 0.60 -15.24
N SER A 19 -23.30 0.43 -14.62
CA SER A 19 -23.74 -0.86 -14.06
C SER A 19 -24.53 -1.73 -15.03
N ASP A 20 -25.02 -1.16 -16.12
CA ASP A 20 -25.98 -1.76 -17.06
C ASP A 20 -25.52 -1.70 -18.53
N LYS A 21 -24.21 -1.65 -18.77
CA LYS A 21 -23.66 -1.62 -20.14
C LYS A 21 -23.98 -2.95 -20.85
N PRO A 22 -24.52 -2.97 -22.08
CA PRO A 22 -24.75 -4.23 -22.78
C PRO A 22 -23.45 -5.05 -22.97
N ILE A 23 -23.52 -6.36 -22.78
CA ILE A 23 -22.41 -7.27 -23.10
C ILE A 23 -22.22 -7.25 -24.62
N PRO A 24 -20.99 -6.99 -25.13
CA PRO A 24 -20.76 -6.94 -26.56
C PRO A 24 -20.85 -8.34 -27.20
N THR A 25 -21.32 -8.40 -28.44
CA THR A 25 -21.27 -9.62 -29.27
C THR A 25 -20.03 -9.61 -30.16
N ILE A 26 -19.45 -10.78 -30.42
CA ILE A 26 -18.29 -10.89 -31.31
C ILE A 26 -18.68 -10.59 -32.76
N LYS A 27 -17.72 -10.02 -33.51
CA LYS A 27 -17.73 -9.97 -34.98
C LYS A 27 -16.68 -10.92 -35.54
N ASP A 28 -16.62 -11.01 -36.87
CA ASP A 28 -15.64 -11.82 -37.59
C ASP A 28 -14.20 -11.54 -37.12
N GLY A 29 -13.53 -12.60 -36.71
CA GLY A 29 -12.16 -12.58 -36.20
C GLY A 29 -12.01 -12.05 -34.77
N GLU A 30 -13.09 -11.91 -34.00
CA GLU A 30 -13.05 -11.44 -32.61
C GLU A 30 -13.24 -12.57 -31.59
N THR A 31 -12.92 -12.28 -30.32
CA THR A 31 -13.10 -13.19 -29.19
C THR A 31 -13.69 -12.42 -28.02
N LEU A 32 -14.80 -12.92 -27.46
CA LEU A 32 -15.38 -12.40 -26.23
C LEU A 32 -14.77 -13.13 -25.05
N VAL A 33 -14.25 -12.38 -24.09
CA VAL A 33 -13.74 -12.92 -22.83
C VAL A 33 -14.49 -12.32 -21.65
N ARG A 34 -14.69 -13.14 -20.61
CA ARG A 34 -15.05 -12.68 -19.28
C ARG A 34 -13.77 -12.30 -18.55
N VAL A 35 -13.63 -11.04 -18.16
CA VAL A 35 -12.44 -10.53 -17.50
C VAL A 35 -12.34 -11.15 -16.11
N LEU A 36 -11.19 -11.74 -15.81
CA LEU A 36 -10.88 -12.28 -14.49
C LEU A 36 -10.09 -11.27 -13.65
N THR A 37 -9.16 -10.55 -14.28
CA THR A 37 -8.35 -9.54 -13.61
C THR A 37 -7.92 -8.48 -14.63
N SER A 38 -8.03 -7.22 -14.24
CA SER A 38 -7.53 -6.05 -14.95
C SER A 38 -6.38 -5.45 -14.14
N GLY A 39 -5.19 -5.43 -14.71
CA GLY A 39 -4.06 -4.73 -14.13
C GLY A 39 -4.17 -3.23 -14.40
N ILE A 40 -3.74 -2.43 -13.44
CA ILE A 40 -3.63 -0.98 -13.63
C ILE A 40 -2.16 -0.61 -13.82
N CYS A 41 -1.85 0.01 -14.95
CA CYS A 41 -0.53 0.49 -15.28
C CYS A 41 -0.35 1.96 -14.87
N GLY A 42 0.89 2.40 -14.71
CA GLY A 42 1.20 3.82 -14.49
C GLY A 42 0.77 4.72 -15.65
N SER A 43 0.62 4.16 -16.86
CA SER A 43 0.04 4.85 -18.02
C SER A 43 -1.47 5.08 -17.88
N ASP A 44 -2.23 4.17 -17.26
CA ASP A 44 -3.65 4.38 -16.99
C ASP A 44 -3.85 5.54 -16.00
N LEU A 45 -2.98 5.67 -14.99
CA LEU A 45 -2.98 6.82 -14.10
C LEU A 45 -2.69 8.13 -14.84
N LYS A 46 -1.67 8.15 -15.71
CA LYS A 46 -1.34 9.35 -16.51
C LYS A 46 -2.45 9.74 -17.45
N MET A 47 -3.12 8.75 -18.04
CA MET A 47 -4.33 8.97 -18.84
C MET A 47 -5.45 9.54 -17.96
N TYR A 48 -5.71 8.97 -16.79
CA TYR A 48 -6.69 9.52 -15.85
C TYR A 48 -6.36 10.97 -15.42
N GLU A 49 -5.10 11.27 -15.12
CA GLU A 49 -4.66 12.60 -14.69
C GLU A 49 -4.70 13.68 -15.79
N GLY A 50 -4.84 13.27 -17.06
CA GLY A 50 -4.96 14.20 -18.18
C GLY A 50 -3.65 14.53 -18.87
N SER A 51 -2.66 13.63 -18.85
CA SER A 51 -1.40 13.83 -19.58
C SER A 51 -1.65 14.13 -21.06
N GLU A 52 -0.97 15.17 -21.57
CA GLU A 52 -1.03 15.59 -22.97
C GLU A 52 -0.59 14.47 -23.94
N PHE A 53 0.30 13.56 -23.50
CA PHE A 53 0.68 12.39 -24.28
C PHE A 53 -0.54 11.51 -24.68
N TYR A 54 -1.57 11.47 -23.84
CA TYR A 54 -2.78 10.68 -24.10
C TYR A 54 -3.92 11.51 -24.69
N TRP A 55 -4.14 12.74 -24.21
CA TRP A 55 -5.30 13.57 -24.57
C TRP A 55 -5.00 14.74 -25.50
N GLY A 56 -3.72 15.03 -25.76
CA GLY A 56 -3.28 16.11 -26.64
C GLY A 56 -3.40 15.78 -28.12
N VAL A 57 -2.87 16.66 -28.96
CA VAL A 57 -2.86 16.46 -30.42
C VAL A 57 -2.01 15.24 -30.77
N GLY A 58 -2.61 14.25 -31.44
CA GLY A 58 -1.94 12.97 -31.73
C GLY A 58 -1.92 12.00 -30.54
N GLY A 59 -2.62 12.32 -29.45
CA GLY A 59 -2.82 11.44 -28.30
C GLY A 59 -3.61 10.18 -28.65
N ARG A 60 -3.48 9.16 -27.81
CA ARG A 60 -4.04 7.81 -28.04
C ARG A 60 -5.40 7.58 -27.37
N ALA A 61 -5.81 8.43 -26.44
CA ALA A 61 -7.02 8.22 -25.67
C ALA A 61 -8.27 8.66 -26.44
N ARG A 62 -9.25 7.77 -26.52
CA ARG A 62 -10.57 8.04 -27.08
C ARG A 62 -11.58 8.31 -25.96
N ARG A 63 -12.37 9.37 -26.06
CA ARG A 63 -13.47 9.61 -25.12
C ARG A 63 -14.51 8.49 -25.21
N GLY A 64 -15.01 8.04 -24.07
CA GLY A 64 -15.98 6.95 -23.95
C GLY A 64 -15.38 5.54 -24.02
N VAL A 65 -14.04 5.43 -23.98
CA VAL A 65 -13.36 4.13 -23.98
C VAL A 65 -13.48 3.45 -22.61
N ILE A 66 -13.57 2.11 -22.58
CA ILE A 66 -13.30 1.35 -21.35
C ILE A 66 -11.78 1.34 -21.13
N PRO A 67 -11.23 1.85 -20.01
CA PRO A 67 -9.79 1.87 -19.75
C PRO A 67 -9.21 0.50 -19.39
N GLY A 68 -7.87 0.42 -19.27
CA GLY A 68 -7.12 -0.76 -18.85
C GLY A 68 -6.61 -1.63 -20.00
N HIS A 69 -5.30 -1.85 -20.05
CA HIS A 69 -4.60 -2.58 -21.12
C HIS A 69 -3.78 -3.78 -20.65
N GLU A 70 -3.82 -4.06 -19.35
CA GLU A 70 -3.26 -5.27 -18.74
C GLU A 70 -4.44 -6.16 -18.33
N PHE A 71 -4.58 -7.35 -18.91
CA PHE A 71 -5.79 -8.14 -18.70
C PHE A 71 -5.58 -9.63 -18.80
N ILE A 72 -6.52 -10.35 -18.20
CA ILE A 72 -6.66 -11.79 -18.33
C ILE A 72 -8.14 -12.15 -18.27
N GLY A 73 -8.55 -13.09 -19.13
CA GLY A 73 -9.94 -13.45 -19.26
C GLY A 73 -10.14 -14.92 -19.60
N SER A 74 -11.35 -15.42 -19.32
CA SER A 74 -11.80 -16.72 -19.78
C SER A 74 -12.63 -16.54 -21.05
N VAL A 75 -12.35 -17.35 -22.08
CA VAL A 75 -13.06 -17.29 -23.36
C VAL A 75 -14.52 -17.68 -23.18
N VAL A 76 -15.41 -16.80 -23.64
CA VAL A 76 -16.88 -16.99 -23.59
C VAL A 76 -17.41 -17.31 -24.98
N ASP A 77 -16.91 -16.60 -26.00
CA ASP A 77 -17.26 -16.80 -27.40
C ASP A 77 -16.06 -16.47 -28.29
N ILE A 78 -15.90 -17.16 -29.40
CA ILE A 78 -14.72 -17.04 -30.24
C ILE A 78 -15.05 -17.32 -31.71
N ASP A 79 -14.52 -16.47 -32.59
CA ASP A 79 -14.60 -16.72 -34.03
C ASP A 79 -13.92 -18.07 -34.39
N PRO A 80 -14.57 -18.94 -35.19
CA PRO A 80 -14.03 -20.25 -35.54
C PRO A 80 -12.67 -20.22 -36.24
N SER A 81 -12.32 -19.15 -36.95
CA SER A 81 -10.99 -19.00 -37.56
C SER A 81 -9.92 -18.80 -36.50
N ILE A 82 -10.16 -17.91 -35.52
CA ILE A 82 -9.23 -17.66 -34.42
C ILE A 82 -9.07 -18.90 -33.54
N ALA A 83 -10.17 -19.60 -33.24
CA ALA A 83 -10.16 -20.83 -32.47
C ALA A 83 -9.23 -21.89 -33.08
N ARG A 84 -9.29 -22.07 -34.41
CA ARG A 84 -8.40 -22.99 -35.14
C ARG A 84 -6.97 -22.47 -35.22
N ASP A 85 -6.77 -21.24 -35.68
CA ASP A 85 -5.45 -20.70 -36.02
C ASP A 85 -4.56 -20.55 -34.77
N GLN A 86 -5.16 -20.24 -33.62
CA GLN A 86 -4.43 -20.03 -32.36
C GLN A 86 -4.64 -21.18 -31.36
N SER A 87 -5.36 -22.24 -31.73
CA SER A 87 -5.65 -23.41 -30.88
C SER A 87 -6.28 -23.05 -29.52
N ILE A 88 -7.33 -22.22 -29.57
CA ILE A 88 -8.05 -21.71 -28.39
C ILE A 88 -9.50 -22.18 -28.42
N SER A 89 -10.01 -22.58 -27.25
CA SER A 89 -11.39 -23.06 -27.06
C SER A 89 -12.14 -22.21 -26.04
N VAL A 90 -13.48 -22.22 -26.11
CA VAL A 90 -14.34 -21.66 -25.05
C VAL A 90 -13.98 -22.28 -23.71
N GLY A 91 -13.90 -21.44 -22.67
CA GLY A 91 -13.47 -21.82 -21.33
C GLY A 91 -11.97 -21.67 -21.06
N ASP A 92 -11.13 -21.65 -22.10
CA ASP A 92 -9.69 -21.39 -21.91
C ASP A 92 -9.45 -20.06 -21.23
N VAL A 93 -8.44 -20.00 -20.36
CA VAL A 93 -7.95 -18.74 -19.80
C VAL A 93 -6.84 -18.22 -20.70
N VAL A 94 -7.03 -17.00 -21.20
CA VAL A 94 -6.18 -16.37 -22.20
C VAL A 94 -5.86 -14.93 -21.80
N VAL A 95 -4.74 -14.45 -22.32
CA VAL A 95 -4.40 -13.03 -22.40
C VAL A 95 -4.17 -12.70 -23.87
N ALA A 96 -4.43 -11.47 -24.27
CA ALA A 96 -3.97 -10.96 -25.55
C ALA A 96 -2.90 -9.90 -25.33
N GLU A 97 -2.04 -9.72 -26.32
CA GLU A 97 -1.13 -8.57 -26.29
C GLU A 97 -1.93 -7.25 -26.23
N GLN A 98 -1.39 -6.26 -25.51
CA GLN A 98 -2.06 -5.00 -25.22
C GLN A 98 -2.33 -4.14 -26.48
N LEU A 99 -1.80 -4.57 -27.62
CA LEU A 99 -1.88 -3.88 -28.89
C LEU A 99 -2.58 -4.69 -29.98
N VAL A 100 -3.18 -3.97 -30.92
CA VAL A 100 -3.69 -4.51 -32.18
C VAL A 100 -2.95 -3.81 -33.30
N ALA A 101 -2.16 -4.59 -34.05
CA ALA A 101 -1.35 -4.11 -35.17
C ALA A 101 -1.98 -4.50 -36.52
N CYS A 102 -1.66 -3.76 -37.58
CA CYS A 102 -2.18 -4.05 -38.93
C CYS A 102 -1.60 -5.30 -39.59
N ARG A 103 -0.62 -5.96 -38.97
CA ARG A 103 0.07 -7.20 -39.40
C ARG A 103 0.89 -7.11 -40.69
N ASP A 104 0.32 -6.69 -41.80
CA ASP A 104 0.99 -6.76 -43.11
C ASP A 104 0.82 -5.48 -43.94
N GLN A 105 0.16 -4.46 -43.40
CA GLN A 105 -0.20 -3.26 -44.18
C GLN A 105 0.79 -2.10 -44.06
N CYS A 106 1.73 -2.15 -43.11
CA CYS A 106 2.74 -1.10 -42.94
C CYS A 106 4.16 -1.67 -42.90
N TRP A 107 5.15 -0.80 -43.10
CA TRP A 107 6.56 -1.19 -43.13
C TRP A 107 7.00 -1.82 -41.81
N PHE A 108 6.57 -1.27 -40.67
CA PHE A 108 6.93 -1.81 -39.36
C PHE A 108 6.43 -3.24 -39.15
N CYS A 109 5.17 -3.53 -39.41
CA CYS A 109 4.65 -4.88 -39.22
C CYS A 109 5.27 -5.89 -40.20
N LYS A 110 5.50 -5.50 -41.46
CA LYS A 110 6.22 -6.35 -42.44
C LYS A 110 7.65 -6.71 -42.02
N ASN A 111 8.24 -5.94 -41.10
CA ASN A 111 9.58 -6.17 -40.55
C ASN A 111 9.53 -6.66 -39.09
N GLY A 112 8.39 -7.21 -38.64
CA GLY A 112 8.22 -7.78 -37.30
C GLY A 112 8.36 -6.75 -36.16
N MET A 113 8.03 -5.48 -36.44
CA MET A 113 8.03 -4.34 -35.51
C MET A 113 6.60 -3.88 -35.17
N GLU A 114 5.71 -4.82 -34.87
CA GLU A 114 4.27 -4.58 -34.63
C GLU A 114 4.02 -3.58 -33.49
N HIS A 115 4.85 -3.59 -32.46
CA HIS A 115 4.87 -2.60 -31.36
C HIS A 115 5.06 -1.12 -31.81
N LYS A 116 5.42 -0.88 -33.08
CA LYS A 116 5.56 0.43 -33.72
C LYS A 116 4.72 0.55 -35.00
N CYS A 117 3.66 -0.22 -35.12
CA CYS A 117 2.75 -0.14 -36.25
C CYS A 117 2.20 1.30 -36.48
N ASP A 118 2.15 1.77 -37.73
CA ASP A 118 1.53 3.05 -38.09
C ASP A 118 0.03 3.13 -37.80
N LYS A 119 -0.62 1.96 -37.73
CA LYS A 119 -2.05 1.81 -37.43
C LYS A 119 -2.25 1.17 -36.04
N LEU A 120 -1.26 1.29 -35.15
CA LEU A 120 -1.30 0.70 -33.83
C LEU A 120 -2.48 1.24 -33.04
N VAL A 121 -3.26 0.32 -32.46
CA VAL A 121 -4.27 0.66 -31.47
C VAL A 121 -4.00 -0.11 -30.20
N ILE A 122 -4.17 0.55 -29.05
CA ILE A 122 -3.93 -0.05 -27.73
C ILE A 122 -5.28 -0.17 -27.02
N TYR A 123 -5.52 -1.33 -26.41
CA TYR A 123 -6.65 -1.55 -25.51
C TYR A 123 -6.65 -0.51 -24.39
N GLY A 124 -7.81 -0.17 -23.86
CA GLY A 124 -7.90 0.83 -22.80
C GLY A 124 -7.68 2.28 -23.23
N GLN A 125 -7.18 2.52 -24.45
CA GLN A 125 -6.85 3.86 -24.96
C GLN A 125 -7.69 4.17 -26.21
N GLY A 126 -7.36 3.52 -27.33
CA GLY A 126 -8.04 3.74 -28.62
C GLY A 126 -9.28 2.85 -28.78
N ILE A 127 -9.28 1.68 -28.17
CA ILE A 127 -10.36 0.69 -28.17
C ILE A 127 -10.64 0.21 -26.74
N ASP A 128 -11.84 -0.31 -26.52
CA ASP A 128 -12.31 -0.72 -25.20
C ASP A 128 -11.42 -1.81 -24.59
N GLY A 129 -10.92 -1.53 -23.38
CA GLY A 129 -10.04 -2.38 -22.59
C GLY A 129 -10.79 -3.24 -21.57
N CYS A 130 -10.17 -3.41 -20.42
CA CYS A 130 -10.48 -4.49 -19.48
C CYS A 130 -11.03 -4.06 -18.11
N MET A 131 -11.18 -2.76 -17.83
CA MET A 131 -11.90 -2.31 -16.63
C MET A 131 -13.42 -2.52 -16.79
N ALA A 132 -13.82 -3.76 -17.04
CA ALA A 132 -15.18 -4.23 -17.30
C ALA A 132 -15.30 -5.72 -16.96
N GLU A 133 -16.52 -6.25 -16.83
CA GLU A 133 -16.72 -7.70 -16.60
C GLU A 133 -16.50 -8.53 -17.88
N TYR A 134 -16.69 -7.95 -19.06
CA TYR A 134 -16.42 -8.59 -20.36
C TYR A 134 -15.70 -7.62 -21.30
N MET A 135 -14.88 -8.17 -22.19
CA MET A 135 -14.22 -7.41 -23.24
C MET A 135 -14.07 -8.22 -24.52
N ILE A 136 -13.90 -7.51 -25.65
CA ILE A 136 -13.65 -8.09 -26.95
C ILE A 136 -12.16 -8.00 -27.26
N TYR A 137 -11.51 -9.15 -27.50
CA TYR A 137 -10.26 -9.18 -28.24
C TYR A 137 -10.59 -9.03 -29.73
N LYS A 138 -10.15 -7.91 -30.29
CA LYS A 138 -10.38 -7.52 -31.68
C LYS A 138 -9.60 -8.41 -32.64
N LYS A 139 -10.09 -8.44 -33.87
CA LYS A 139 -9.38 -9.02 -35.01
C LYS A 139 -7.95 -8.50 -35.08
N GLY A 140 -7.00 -9.43 -35.20
CA GLY A 140 -5.58 -9.13 -35.20
C GLY A 140 -4.93 -9.09 -33.82
N SER A 141 -5.66 -9.37 -32.73
CA SER A 141 -5.05 -9.70 -31.45
C SER A 141 -4.27 -11.01 -31.51
N TRP A 142 -3.13 -11.03 -30.83
CA TRP A 142 -2.38 -12.26 -30.58
C TRP A 142 -2.74 -12.76 -29.18
N LEU A 143 -3.33 -13.94 -29.10
CA LEU A 143 -3.78 -14.54 -27.86
C LEU A 143 -2.74 -15.55 -27.38
N HIS A 144 -2.51 -15.56 -26.08
CA HIS A 144 -1.65 -16.51 -25.40
C HIS A 144 -2.50 -17.25 -24.37
N LYS A 145 -2.52 -18.58 -24.45
CA LYS A 145 -3.12 -19.41 -23.39
C LYS A 145 -2.27 -19.29 -22.13
N VAL A 146 -2.92 -19.10 -20.99
CA VAL A 146 -2.23 -19.11 -19.71
C VAL A 146 -1.71 -20.52 -19.46
N PRO A 147 -0.40 -20.70 -19.21
CA PRO A 147 0.16 -22.02 -19.00
C PRO A 147 -0.45 -22.73 -17.78
N GLU A 148 -0.60 -24.04 -17.88
CA GLU A 148 -1.02 -24.87 -16.75
C GLU A 148 -0.07 -24.67 -15.54
N GLY A 149 -0.67 -24.61 -14.35
CA GLY A 149 0.01 -24.37 -13.08
C GLY A 149 0.24 -22.90 -12.74
N LEU A 150 0.03 -21.96 -13.68
CA LEU A 150 0.08 -20.52 -13.39
C LEU A 150 -1.31 -20.02 -12.97
N SER A 151 -1.41 -19.43 -11.78
CA SER A 151 -2.66 -18.82 -11.31
C SER A 151 -3.15 -17.75 -12.30
N PRO A 152 -4.42 -17.78 -12.73
CA PRO A 152 -4.98 -16.73 -13.59
C PRO A 152 -4.79 -15.32 -13.04
N THR A 153 -4.90 -15.12 -11.72
CA THR A 153 -4.69 -13.81 -11.11
C THR A 153 -3.26 -13.31 -11.28
N TYR A 154 -2.26 -14.19 -11.30
CA TYR A 154 -0.85 -13.81 -11.47
C TYR A 154 -0.45 -13.62 -12.93
N ALA A 155 -1.12 -14.29 -13.85
CA ALA A 155 -0.87 -14.16 -15.28
C ALA A 155 -1.21 -12.76 -15.82
N VAL A 156 -1.93 -11.90 -15.08
CA VAL A 156 -2.07 -10.46 -15.40
C VAL A 156 -0.71 -9.73 -15.45
N LEU A 157 0.32 -10.26 -14.77
CA LEU A 157 1.68 -9.73 -14.82
C LEU A 157 2.41 -10.05 -16.14
N ALA A 158 1.84 -10.86 -17.03
CA ALA A 158 2.50 -11.27 -18.27
C ALA A 158 2.82 -10.07 -19.18
N GLU A 159 1.91 -9.10 -19.30
CA GLU A 159 2.15 -7.87 -20.07
C GLU A 159 3.33 -7.07 -19.51
N PRO A 160 3.34 -6.66 -18.23
CA PRO A 160 4.42 -5.82 -17.74
C PRO A 160 5.76 -6.57 -17.70
N VAL A 161 5.76 -7.88 -17.45
CA VAL A 161 6.97 -8.70 -17.53
C VAL A 161 7.46 -8.84 -18.99
N ALA A 162 6.57 -8.90 -19.98
CA ALA A 162 6.96 -8.88 -21.39
C ALA A 162 7.65 -7.56 -21.78
N VAL A 163 7.19 -6.42 -21.24
CA VAL A 163 7.88 -5.13 -21.39
C VAL A 163 9.27 -5.17 -20.76
N SER A 164 9.40 -5.74 -19.55
CA SER A 164 10.69 -5.92 -18.88
C SER A 164 11.67 -6.79 -19.67
N VAL A 165 11.20 -7.91 -20.23
CA VAL A 165 12.01 -8.79 -21.09
C VAL A 165 12.44 -8.06 -22.36
N HIS A 166 11.55 -7.28 -22.99
CA HIS A 166 11.94 -6.49 -24.14
C HIS A 166 13.01 -5.45 -23.77
N ALA A 167 12.88 -4.77 -22.62
CA ALA A 167 13.90 -3.84 -22.14
C ALA A 167 15.25 -4.53 -21.93
N MET A 168 15.26 -5.71 -21.32
CA MET A 168 16.45 -6.56 -21.17
C MET A 168 17.12 -6.84 -22.52
N ASP A 169 16.35 -7.21 -23.55
CA ASP A 169 16.90 -7.46 -24.89
C ASP A 169 17.50 -6.20 -25.52
N ARG A 170 16.87 -5.04 -25.32
CA ARG A 170 17.33 -3.75 -25.82
C ARG A 170 18.67 -3.32 -25.21
N ALA A 171 19.02 -3.85 -24.03
CA ALA A 171 20.28 -3.55 -23.35
C ALA A 171 21.49 -4.30 -23.91
N HIS A 172 21.28 -5.40 -24.63
CA HIS A 172 22.35 -6.29 -25.09
C HIS A 172 23.29 -6.74 -23.96
N LEU A 173 22.71 -7.20 -22.84
CA LEU A 173 23.45 -7.64 -21.66
C LEU A 173 24.48 -8.72 -21.99
N LYS A 174 25.60 -8.66 -21.30
CA LYS A 174 26.65 -9.68 -21.32
C LYS A 174 26.67 -10.45 -20.00
N PRO A 175 27.16 -11.70 -20.00
CA PRO A 175 27.48 -12.39 -18.76
C PRO A 175 28.41 -11.52 -17.92
N THR A 176 28.12 -11.37 -16.62
CA THR A 176 28.88 -10.59 -15.63
C THR A 176 28.77 -9.07 -15.68
N ASP A 177 27.89 -8.49 -16.52
CA ASP A 177 27.60 -7.05 -16.45
C ASP A 177 27.17 -6.62 -15.03
N LEU A 178 27.52 -5.39 -14.66
CA LEU A 178 26.95 -4.67 -13.52
C LEU A 178 25.80 -3.78 -14.01
N VAL A 179 24.60 -4.04 -13.50
CA VAL A 179 23.37 -3.37 -13.91
C VAL A 179 22.79 -2.55 -12.77
N VAL A 180 22.39 -1.32 -13.06
CA VAL A 180 21.57 -0.50 -12.15
C VAL A 180 20.14 -0.45 -12.66
N VAL A 181 19.17 -0.79 -11.82
CA VAL A 181 17.73 -0.69 -12.09
C VAL A 181 17.14 0.38 -11.18
N SER A 182 16.77 1.52 -11.77
CA SER A 182 16.17 2.65 -11.05
C SER A 182 14.65 2.63 -11.17
N GLY A 183 13.97 2.42 -10.05
CA GLY A 183 12.52 2.19 -9.94
C GLY A 183 12.16 0.71 -9.86
N CYS A 184 12.01 0.18 -8.64
CA CYS A 184 11.60 -1.20 -8.36
C CYS A 184 10.07 -1.36 -8.34
N GLY A 185 9.38 -0.74 -9.30
CA GLY A 185 7.95 -0.94 -9.56
C GLY A 185 7.68 -2.23 -10.36
N THR A 186 6.50 -2.35 -10.99
CA THR A 186 6.16 -3.56 -11.76
C THR A 186 7.21 -3.89 -12.82
N ILE A 187 7.60 -2.90 -13.64
CA ILE A 187 8.57 -3.09 -14.72
C ILE A 187 9.98 -3.38 -14.17
N GLY A 188 10.41 -2.64 -13.15
CA GLY A 188 11.74 -2.85 -12.55
C GLY A 188 11.89 -4.22 -11.91
N LEU A 189 10.90 -4.67 -11.13
CA LEU A 189 10.93 -6.01 -10.53
C LEU A 189 10.81 -7.12 -11.57
N GLY A 190 9.97 -6.92 -12.60
CA GLY A 190 9.90 -7.84 -13.75
C GLY A 190 11.23 -7.93 -14.51
N LEU A 191 11.98 -6.82 -14.60
CA LEU A 191 13.29 -6.77 -15.24
C LEU A 191 14.34 -7.49 -14.40
N ILE A 192 14.34 -7.27 -13.08
CA ILE A 192 15.21 -7.99 -12.16
C ILE A 192 14.95 -9.50 -12.25
N ALA A 193 13.68 -9.92 -12.32
CA ALA A 193 13.32 -11.33 -12.52
C ALA A 193 13.78 -11.89 -13.87
N ALA A 194 13.68 -11.10 -14.94
CA ALA A 194 14.18 -11.48 -16.26
C ALA A 194 15.71 -11.65 -16.25
N ILE A 195 16.44 -10.71 -15.65
CA ILE A 195 17.90 -10.77 -15.53
C ILE A 195 18.31 -11.99 -14.70
N GLU A 196 17.71 -12.23 -13.53
CA GLU A 196 18.00 -13.43 -12.73
C GLU A 196 17.76 -14.73 -13.53
N THR A 197 16.71 -14.76 -14.34
CA THR A 197 16.33 -15.97 -15.11
C THR A 197 17.30 -16.28 -16.25
N TYR A 198 17.73 -15.25 -16.99
CA TYR A 198 18.51 -15.42 -18.23
C TYR A 198 20.00 -15.08 -18.09
N TYR A 199 20.37 -14.31 -17.07
CA TYR A 199 21.74 -13.84 -16.78
C TYR A 199 22.04 -13.88 -15.27
N PRO A 200 22.01 -15.07 -14.61
CA PRO A 200 22.13 -15.18 -13.15
C PRO A 200 23.45 -14.64 -12.57
N ASP A 201 24.50 -14.54 -13.39
CA ASP A 201 25.82 -14.01 -12.99
C ASP A 201 25.93 -12.49 -13.10
N VAL A 202 24.90 -11.80 -13.62
CA VAL A 202 24.84 -10.33 -13.63
C VAL A 202 24.64 -9.81 -12.21
N SER A 203 25.42 -8.78 -11.85
CA SER A 203 25.26 -8.08 -10.58
C SER A 203 24.22 -6.97 -10.73
N ILE A 204 23.23 -6.92 -9.85
CA ILE A 204 22.12 -5.97 -9.92
C ILE A 204 22.20 -4.99 -8.75
N VAL A 205 22.02 -3.71 -9.04
CA VAL A 205 21.81 -2.63 -8.08
C VAL A 205 20.41 -2.06 -8.25
N GLY A 206 19.49 -2.37 -7.34
CA GLY A 206 18.11 -1.88 -7.35
C GLY A 206 17.93 -0.59 -6.53
N LEU A 207 17.28 0.42 -7.12
CA LEU A 207 17.04 1.72 -6.48
C LEU A 207 15.55 2.04 -6.42
N ASP A 208 15.07 2.46 -5.25
CA ASP A 208 13.68 2.89 -5.02
C ASP A 208 13.60 3.72 -3.72
N TYR A 209 12.46 4.37 -3.48
CA TYR A 209 12.17 5.07 -2.21
C TYR A 209 11.51 4.16 -1.17
N PHE A 210 10.85 3.09 -1.63
CA PHE A 210 10.08 2.21 -0.75
C PHE A 210 10.84 0.94 -0.42
N GLN A 211 11.17 0.77 0.87
CA GLN A 211 11.98 -0.36 1.34
C GLN A 211 11.38 -1.71 0.97
N PHE A 212 10.06 -1.88 1.10
CA PHE A 212 9.40 -3.16 0.78
C PHE A 212 9.55 -3.58 -0.70
N LYS A 213 9.71 -2.63 -1.63
CA LYS A 213 9.99 -2.91 -3.05
C LYS A 213 11.41 -3.41 -3.24
N LEU A 214 12.36 -2.82 -2.51
CA LEU A 214 13.76 -3.23 -2.50
C LEU A 214 13.94 -4.62 -1.87
N ASP A 215 13.24 -4.90 -0.78
CA ASP A 215 13.26 -6.21 -0.13
C ASP A 215 12.77 -7.29 -1.10
N LEU A 216 11.71 -7.01 -1.86
CA LEU A 216 11.23 -7.92 -2.90
C LEU A 216 12.25 -8.10 -4.03
N ALA A 217 12.96 -7.04 -4.45
CA ALA A 217 14.03 -7.15 -5.45
C ALA A 217 15.13 -8.13 -5.00
N LYS A 218 15.55 -8.08 -3.72
CA LYS A 218 16.50 -9.06 -3.14
C LYS A 218 15.95 -10.47 -3.07
N CYS A 219 14.64 -10.63 -2.82
CA CYS A 219 14.02 -11.94 -2.83
C CYS A 219 13.98 -12.56 -4.24
N ILE A 220 13.86 -11.72 -5.28
CA ILE A 220 13.77 -12.18 -6.67
C ILE A 220 15.14 -12.59 -7.21
N ALA A 221 16.18 -11.79 -6.98
CA ALA A 221 17.49 -11.99 -7.60
C ALA A 221 18.60 -12.19 -6.56
N LYS A 222 19.42 -13.23 -6.76
CA LYS A 222 20.46 -13.64 -5.80
C LYS A 222 21.57 -12.61 -5.68
N ASN A 223 22.00 -12.06 -6.81
CA ASN A 223 23.07 -11.08 -6.90
C ASN A 223 22.51 -9.64 -6.93
N CYS A 224 21.50 -9.36 -6.10
CA CYS A 224 20.87 -8.04 -6.02
C CYS A 224 21.25 -7.29 -4.73
N THR A 225 21.95 -6.18 -4.90
CA THR A 225 22.14 -5.16 -3.87
C THR A 225 21.11 -4.06 -4.06
N THR A 226 20.58 -3.49 -2.99
CA THR A 226 19.58 -2.42 -3.10
C THR A 226 19.88 -1.24 -2.23
N PHE A 227 19.49 -0.05 -2.69
CA PHE A 227 19.64 1.19 -1.94
C PHE A 227 18.34 1.98 -1.92
N ASN A 228 17.94 2.40 -0.72
CA ASN A 228 16.84 3.32 -0.54
C ASN A 228 17.31 4.75 -0.81
N LEU A 229 16.68 5.42 -1.76
CA LEU A 229 17.00 6.79 -2.16
C LEU A 229 16.63 7.84 -1.09
N SER A 230 15.88 7.45 -0.06
CA SER A 230 15.62 8.28 1.12
C SER A 230 16.82 8.29 2.11
N ASP A 231 17.64 7.24 2.10
CA ASP A 231 18.71 7.04 3.08
C ASP A 231 20.08 7.50 2.57
N LYS A 232 20.27 7.52 1.25
CA LYS A 232 21.56 7.85 0.61
C LYS A 232 21.35 8.72 -0.61
N THR A 233 22.27 9.65 -0.84
CA THR A 233 22.27 10.48 -2.04
C THR A 233 22.71 9.69 -3.26
N VAL A 234 22.26 10.11 -4.45
CA VAL A 234 22.67 9.55 -5.75
C VAL A 234 24.20 9.47 -5.86
N SER A 235 24.90 10.55 -5.55
CA SER A 235 26.37 10.61 -5.60
C SER A 235 27.04 9.54 -4.70
N THR A 236 26.51 9.34 -3.48
CA THR A 236 27.01 8.30 -2.55
C THR A 236 26.83 6.90 -3.13
N ILE A 237 25.66 6.63 -3.72
CA ILE A 237 25.38 5.34 -4.33
C ILE A 237 26.23 5.15 -5.59
N ALA A 238 26.44 6.21 -6.38
CA ALA A 238 27.28 6.16 -7.57
C ALA A 238 28.74 5.85 -7.21
N ASP A 239 29.26 6.35 -6.09
CA ASP A 239 30.58 5.95 -5.57
C ASP A 239 30.63 4.47 -5.18
N ILE A 240 29.56 3.92 -4.62
CA ILE A 240 29.48 2.50 -4.31
C ILE A 240 29.47 1.68 -5.60
N VAL A 241 28.67 2.06 -6.60
CA VAL A 241 28.62 1.41 -7.91
C VAL A 241 30.01 1.45 -8.59
N ARG A 242 30.71 2.59 -8.54
CA ARG A 242 32.09 2.69 -9.03
C ARG A 242 33.02 1.70 -8.34
N LYS A 243 32.97 1.62 -7.00
CA LYS A 243 33.76 0.65 -6.23
C LYS A 243 33.43 -0.79 -6.57
N MET A 244 32.15 -1.13 -6.76
CA MET A 244 31.72 -2.47 -7.18
C MET A 244 32.27 -2.85 -8.55
N SER A 245 32.33 -1.89 -9.48
CA SER A 245 32.80 -2.09 -10.86
C SER A 245 34.32 -2.07 -11.03
N GLY A 246 35.08 -1.70 -9.98
CA GLY A 246 36.53 -1.56 -10.03
C GLY A 246 36.99 -0.55 -11.09
N GLU A 247 37.93 -0.95 -11.94
CA GLU A 247 38.52 -0.11 -12.99
C GLU A 247 37.51 0.39 -14.04
N GLN A 248 36.37 -0.31 -14.19
CA GLN A 248 35.32 0.10 -15.13
C GLN A 248 34.64 1.42 -14.72
N ASN A 249 34.67 1.74 -13.43
CA ASN A 249 34.24 3.02 -12.88
C ASN A 249 32.78 3.41 -13.22
N GLY A 250 31.85 2.46 -13.06
CA GLY A 250 30.41 2.63 -13.25
C GLY A 250 29.73 1.33 -13.70
N ALA A 251 28.41 1.36 -13.80
CA ALA A 251 27.61 0.23 -14.28
C ALA A 251 27.67 0.11 -15.82
N ASP A 252 27.70 -1.13 -16.32
CA ASP A 252 27.62 -1.46 -17.75
C ASP A 252 26.30 -0.99 -18.35
N VAL A 253 25.19 -1.20 -17.61
CA VAL A 253 23.85 -0.82 -18.04
C VAL A 253 23.10 -0.12 -16.93
N PHE A 254 22.45 0.99 -17.28
CA PHE A 254 21.46 1.66 -16.43
C PHE A 254 20.07 1.53 -17.04
N PHE A 255 19.12 0.99 -16.28
CA PHE A 255 17.70 0.94 -16.63
C PHE A 255 16.92 2.00 -15.86
N GLU A 256 16.26 2.89 -16.60
CA GLU A 256 15.33 3.86 -16.05
C GLU A 256 13.89 3.31 -16.17
N CYS A 257 13.32 2.89 -15.03
CA CYS A 257 12.00 2.27 -14.95
C CYS A 257 10.98 3.12 -14.16
N SER A 258 11.40 4.25 -13.57
CA SER A 258 10.55 5.10 -12.74
C SER A 258 9.78 6.16 -13.54
N GLY A 259 10.34 6.61 -14.67
CA GLY A 259 9.83 7.77 -15.42
C GLY A 259 10.05 9.11 -14.71
N SER A 260 10.86 9.16 -13.64
CA SER A 260 11.21 10.38 -12.93
C SER A 260 12.34 11.13 -13.66
N PRO A 261 12.21 12.45 -13.88
CA PRO A 261 13.31 13.28 -14.38
C PRO A 261 14.58 13.18 -13.53
N ASP A 262 14.45 13.04 -12.21
CA ASP A 262 15.61 12.92 -11.31
C ASP A 262 16.33 11.58 -11.49
N SER A 263 15.58 10.50 -11.72
CA SER A 263 16.14 9.19 -12.06
C SER A 263 16.89 9.22 -13.40
N ILE A 264 16.34 9.93 -14.39
CA ILE A 264 17.00 10.12 -15.70
C ILE A 264 18.34 10.84 -15.53
N ARG A 265 18.35 11.96 -14.81
CA ARG A 265 19.58 12.73 -14.54
C ARG A 265 20.60 11.90 -13.77
N ALA A 266 20.15 11.20 -12.74
CA ALA A 266 20.99 10.33 -11.92
C ALA A 266 21.63 9.19 -12.71
N GLY A 267 20.93 8.63 -13.71
CA GLY A 267 21.45 7.55 -14.54
C GLY A 267 22.80 7.85 -15.21
N PHE A 268 23.04 9.12 -15.56
CA PHE A 268 24.32 9.55 -16.13
C PHE A 268 25.47 9.53 -15.12
N GLU A 269 25.22 9.53 -13.81
CA GLU A 269 26.26 9.37 -12.78
C GLU A 269 26.64 7.90 -12.56
N PHE A 270 25.70 6.98 -12.80
CA PHE A 270 25.89 5.55 -12.59
C PHE A 270 26.57 4.85 -13.76
N VAL A 271 26.15 5.15 -14.99
CA VAL A 271 26.64 4.44 -16.19
C VAL A 271 28.11 4.75 -16.48
N ARG A 272 28.91 3.72 -16.78
CA ARG A 272 30.32 3.88 -17.15
C ARG A 272 30.50 4.47 -18.55
N LYS A 273 31.74 4.80 -18.91
CA LYS A 273 32.10 5.10 -20.31
C LYS A 273 31.81 3.89 -21.20
N CYS A 274 31.30 4.11 -22.40
CA CYS A 274 30.87 3.09 -23.36
C CYS A 274 29.79 2.16 -22.77
N GLY A 275 29.00 2.63 -21.81
CA GLY A 275 27.88 1.90 -21.22
C GLY A 275 26.55 2.19 -21.92
N THR A 276 25.52 1.43 -21.54
CA THR A 276 24.19 1.52 -22.13
C THR A 276 23.19 2.16 -21.16
N PHE A 277 22.48 3.18 -21.60
CA PHE A 277 21.35 3.77 -20.90
C PHE A 277 20.05 3.32 -21.57
N VAL A 278 19.22 2.55 -20.86
CA VAL A 278 17.93 2.08 -21.35
C VAL A 278 16.80 2.84 -20.65
N HIS A 279 16.08 3.63 -21.42
CA HIS A 279 14.89 4.34 -20.95
C HIS A 279 13.63 3.51 -21.23
N VAL A 280 12.96 3.09 -20.16
CA VAL A 280 11.72 2.29 -20.19
C VAL A 280 10.55 3.07 -19.60
N GLY A 281 10.81 3.92 -18.61
CA GLY A 281 9.80 4.75 -17.96
C GLY A 281 9.05 5.67 -18.92
N ILE A 282 7.84 6.06 -18.53
CA ILE A 282 7.09 7.11 -19.21
C ILE A 282 7.15 8.36 -18.33
N CYS A 283 7.72 9.46 -18.81
CA CYS A 283 7.80 10.67 -18.01
C CYS A 283 6.47 11.42 -17.93
N LYS A 284 6.25 12.10 -16.81
CA LYS A 284 5.15 13.08 -16.70
C LYS A 284 5.49 14.37 -17.45
N GLU A 285 6.74 14.82 -17.32
CA GLU A 285 7.32 15.90 -18.11
C GLU A 285 7.65 15.37 -19.51
N ILE A 286 7.16 16.04 -20.55
CA ILE A 286 7.38 15.62 -21.94
C ILE A 286 8.83 15.84 -22.37
N HIS A 287 9.49 16.85 -21.80
CA HIS A 287 10.86 17.23 -22.11
C HIS A 287 11.70 17.18 -20.84
N VAL A 288 12.78 16.40 -20.90
CA VAL A 288 13.80 16.33 -19.85
C VAL A 288 15.14 16.58 -20.51
N ASP A 289 15.92 17.52 -19.99
CA ASP A 289 17.23 17.86 -20.55
C ASP A 289 18.23 16.71 -20.41
N ALA A 290 19.09 16.56 -21.42
CA ALA A 290 20.13 15.55 -21.46
C ALA A 290 21.53 16.19 -21.57
N PRO A 291 22.55 15.65 -20.86
CA PRO A 291 23.91 16.18 -20.92
C PRO A 291 24.65 15.69 -22.18
N TRP A 292 24.33 16.26 -23.35
CA TRP A 292 24.82 15.79 -24.66
C TRP A 292 26.35 15.69 -24.81
N ASN A 293 27.11 16.59 -24.18
CA ASN A 293 28.57 16.50 -24.17
C ASN A 293 29.09 15.32 -23.32
N ALA A 294 28.40 15.00 -22.22
CA ALA A 294 28.71 13.81 -21.42
C ALA A 294 28.35 12.53 -22.18
N ILE A 295 27.23 12.54 -22.91
CA ILE A 295 26.77 11.42 -23.74
C ILE A 295 27.77 11.12 -24.87
N SER A 296 28.24 12.15 -25.59
CA SER A 296 29.16 12.01 -26.71
C SER A 296 30.63 12.03 -26.24
N ALA A 297 31.27 13.20 -26.23
CA ALA A 297 32.69 13.36 -25.97
C ALA A 297 33.16 12.84 -24.60
N GLY A 298 32.28 12.85 -23.59
CA GLY A 298 32.64 12.43 -22.22
C GLY A 298 32.66 10.90 -22.03
N LYS A 299 31.56 10.24 -22.39
CA LYS A 299 31.32 8.82 -22.06
C LYS A 299 31.00 7.94 -23.26
N GLU A 300 30.71 8.46 -24.45
CA GLU A 300 30.35 7.66 -25.62
C GLU A 300 29.24 6.64 -25.31
N LEU A 301 28.12 7.11 -24.78
CA LEU A 301 27.02 6.26 -24.30
C LEU A 301 26.15 5.75 -25.46
N THR A 302 25.67 4.52 -25.31
CA THR A 302 24.54 4.01 -26.11
C THR A 302 23.25 4.31 -25.39
N ILE A 303 22.38 5.14 -25.97
CA ILE A 303 21.06 5.47 -25.39
C ILE A 303 19.96 4.78 -26.17
N VAL A 304 19.12 4.02 -25.47
CA VAL A 304 18.09 3.19 -26.09
C VAL A 304 16.74 3.41 -25.42
N GLY A 305 15.70 3.67 -26.23
CA GLY A 305 14.32 3.62 -25.78
C GLY A 305 13.73 2.21 -25.88
N CYS A 306 12.86 1.86 -24.93
CA CYS A 306 12.05 0.63 -24.94
C CYS A 306 10.56 0.98 -24.85
N ASN A 307 9.71 0.26 -25.58
CA ASN A 307 8.26 0.44 -25.54
C ASN A 307 7.55 -0.87 -25.87
N LEU A 308 6.62 -1.28 -25.01
CA LEU A 308 5.81 -2.51 -25.13
C LEU A 308 6.65 -3.80 -25.12
N GLY A 309 5.99 -4.97 -25.11
CA GLY A 309 6.62 -6.29 -24.94
C GLY A 309 6.88 -7.05 -26.24
N ARG A 310 7.63 -6.47 -27.18
CA ARG A 310 7.89 -7.07 -28.51
C ARG A 310 8.60 -8.43 -28.37
N HIS A 311 8.02 -9.49 -28.93
CA HIS A 311 8.60 -10.86 -28.98
C HIS A 311 9.03 -11.41 -27.61
N ALA A 312 8.29 -11.04 -26.56
CA ALA A 312 8.67 -11.29 -25.17
C ALA A 312 7.68 -12.18 -24.37
N TRP A 313 6.45 -12.33 -24.84
CA TRP A 313 5.37 -12.98 -24.08
C TRP A 313 5.64 -14.43 -23.65
N PRO A 314 6.15 -15.35 -24.50
CA PRO A 314 6.50 -16.70 -24.06
C PRO A 314 7.56 -16.70 -22.93
N ARG A 315 8.56 -15.83 -23.04
CA ARG A 315 9.60 -15.66 -22.01
C ARG A 315 9.07 -15.02 -20.74
N ALA A 316 8.08 -14.14 -20.84
CA ALA A 316 7.39 -13.57 -19.67
C ALA A 316 6.65 -14.65 -18.88
N PHE A 317 5.94 -15.56 -19.57
CA PHE A 317 5.32 -16.71 -18.91
C PHE A 317 6.34 -17.66 -18.28
N GLU A 318 7.47 -17.90 -18.94
CA GLU A 318 8.55 -18.70 -18.36
C GLU A 318 9.05 -18.11 -17.04
N ILE A 319 9.29 -16.79 -17.00
CA ILE A 319 9.66 -16.08 -15.76
C ILE A 319 8.58 -16.25 -14.70
N LEU A 320 7.29 -16.04 -15.04
CA LEU A 320 6.19 -16.17 -14.09
C LEU A 320 6.02 -17.60 -13.52
N LYS A 321 6.53 -18.63 -14.22
CA LYS A 321 6.56 -20.00 -13.72
C LYS A 321 7.78 -20.29 -12.84
N LYS A 322 8.91 -19.63 -13.10
CA LYS A 322 10.19 -19.87 -12.40
C LYS A 322 10.37 -18.99 -11.16
N CYS A 323 9.88 -17.75 -11.21
CA CYS A 323 9.99 -16.76 -10.16
C CYS A 323 8.62 -16.52 -9.53
N ASP A 324 8.52 -16.65 -8.20
CA ASP A 324 7.30 -16.26 -7.49
C ASP A 324 7.19 -14.73 -7.44
N LEU A 325 6.49 -14.18 -8.42
CA LEU A 325 6.19 -12.75 -8.53
C LEU A 325 4.83 -12.38 -7.93
N SER A 326 4.16 -13.31 -7.21
CA SER A 326 2.83 -13.08 -6.64
C SER A 326 2.77 -11.84 -5.73
N ARG A 327 3.86 -11.58 -5.00
CA ARG A 327 4.00 -10.42 -4.09
C ARG A 327 4.05 -9.06 -4.80
N MET A 328 4.21 -9.04 -6.13
CA MET A 328 4.09 -7.81 -6.91
C MET A 328 2.65 -7.30 -6.93
N ILE A 329 1.65 -8.18 -6.82
CA ILE A 329 0.23 -7.77 -6.68
C ILE A 329 0.01 -7.35 -5.22
N THR A 330 0.15 -6.06 -4.95
CA THR A 330 0.02 -5.53 -3.59
C THR A 330 -1.42 -5.20 -3.21
N HIS A 331 -2.28 -4.97 -4.20
CA HIS A 331 -3.69 -4.65 -3.99
C HIS A 331 -4.55 -5.33 -5.05
N ARG A 332 -5.64 -5.95 -4.60
CA ARG A 332 -6.67 -6.57 -5.44
C ARG A 332 -8.03 -6.06 -4.94
N LEU A 333 -8.72 -5.29 -5.76
CA LEU A 333 -9.98 -4.63 -5.42
C LEU A 333 -11.09 -5.03 -6.39
N PRO A 334 -12.38 -4.98 -6.00
CA PRO A 334 -13.48 -5.16 -6.94
C PRO A 334 -13.53 -4.00 -7.96
N LEU A 335 -14.15 -4.23 -9.12
CA LEU A 335 -14.20 -3.26 -10.23
C LEU A 335 -14.79 -1.89 -9.80
N GLU A 336 -15.75 -1.91 -8.87
CA GLU A 336 -16.39 -0.72 -8.30
C GLU A 336 -15.41 0.23 -7.64
N GLU A 337 -14.29 -0.28 -7.13
CA GLU A 337 -13.26 0.49 -6.44
C GLU A 337 -12.19 1.04 -7.38
N TYR A 338 -12.42 1.09 -8.70
CA TYR A 338 -11.46 1.61 -9.68
C TYR A 338 -10.84 2.97 -9.30
N SER A 339 -11.62 3.87 -8.70
CA SER A 339 -11.15 5.20 -8.28
C SER A 339 -10.15 5.10 -7.12
N ASN A 340 -10.43 4.25 -6.12
CA ASN A 340 -9.50 3.97 -5.03
C ASN A 340 -8.24 3.27 -5.57
N ALA A 341 -8.42 2.30 -6.47
CA ALA A 341 -7.35 1.56 -7.10
C ALA A 341 -6.36 2.47 -7.85
N LEU A 342 -6.85 3.46 -8.60
CA LEU A 342 -6.01 4.48 -9.25
C LEU A 342 -5.15 5.26 -8.24
N GLY A 343 -5.71 5.59 -7.07
CA GLY A 343 -4.99 6.29 -6.00
C GLY A 343 -3.90 5.45 -5.31
N LEU A 344 -3.96 4.12 -5.42
CA LEU A 344 -3.01 3.20 -4.78
C LEU A 344 -1.75 2.94 -5.63
N ILE A 345 -1.75 3.31 -6.91
CA ILE A 345 -0.64 3.04 -7.85
C ILE A 345 0.69 3.63 -7.37
N SER A 346 0.66 4.84 -6.79
CA SER A 346 1.88 5.55 -6.33
C SER A 346 2.55 4.88 -5.13
N SER A 347 1.79 4.13 -4.32
CA SER A 347 2.27 3.48 -3.09
C SER A 347 2.39 1.95 -3.22
N GLY A 348 1.76 1.35 -4.24
CA GLY A 348 1.83 -0.09 -4.53
C GLY A 348 2.94 -0.50 -5.50
N ILE A 349 2.96 -1.79 -5.86
CA ILE A 349 3.79 -2.33 -6.96
C ILE A 349 2.89 -2.60 -8.17
N LYS A 350 1.90 -3.51 -8.04
CA LYS A 350 0.83 -3.73 -9.00
C LYS A 350 -0.51 -3.70 -8.27
N VAL A 351 -1.40 -2.85 -8.76
CA VAL A 351 -2.80 -2.78 -8.33
C VAL A 351 -3.64 -3.45 -9.41
N VAL A 352 -4.56 -4.31 -9.00
CA VAL A 352 -5.46 -5.00 -9.92
C VAL A 352 -6.92 -4.82 -9.51
N LEU A 353 -7.79 -4.74 -10.51
CA LEU A 353 -9.23 -4.83 -10.39
C LEU A 353 -9.68 -6.22 -10.76
N ASP A 354 -10.53 -6.80 -9.93
CA ASP A 354 -11.10 -8.12 -10.14
C ASP A 354 -12.62 -8.00 -10.20
N PRO A 355 -13.21 -8.03 -11.41
CA PRO A 355 -14.66 -7.94 -11.59
C PRO A 355 -15.43 -9.14 -11.01
N THR A 356 -14.73 -10.22 -10.60
CA THR A 356 -15.35 -11.40 -9.99
C THR A 356 -15.47 -11.28 -8.47
N LEU A 357 -14.78 -10.32 -7.85
CA LEU A 357 -14.94 -10.03 -6.43
C LEU A 357 -16.31 -9.40 -6.17
N PRO A 358 -16.94 -9.71 -5.03
CA PRO A 358 -18.18 -9.05 -4.66
C PRO A 358 -17.91 -7.55 -4.52
N ALA A 359 -18.83 -6.74 -5.05
CA ALA A 359 -18.88 -5.34 -4.71
C ALA A 359 -18.86 -5.19 -3.18
N PRO A 360 -18.24 -4.14 -2.63
CA PRO A 360 -18.34 -3.87 -1.20
C PRO A 360 -19.82 -3.88 -0.84
N LYS A 361 -20.21 -4.71 0.13
CA LYS A 361 -21.60 -4.70 0.62
C LYS A 361 -21.83 -3.32 1.22
N LEU A 362 -22.51 -2.47 0.47
CA LEU A 362 -23.17 -1.31 1.03
C LEU A 362 -24.13 -1.86 2.09
N LEU A 363 -23.89 -1.55 3.36
CA LEU A 363 -24.82 -1.85 4.43
C LEU A 363 -26.17 -1.23 4.03
N ASN A 364 -27.16 -2.10 3.82
CA ASN A 364 -28.47 -1.75 3.28
C ASN A 364 -29.08 -0.49 3.94
N ASP A 365 -29.47 0.47 3.10
CA ASP A 365 -30.60 1.40 3.19
C ASP A 365 -31.29 1.56 4.56
N SER A 366 -30.61 2.17 5.52
CA SER A 366 -31.27 2.96 6.58
C SER A 366 -30.31 3.88 7.34
N GLN A 367 -29.36 4.53 6.66
CA GLN A 367 -28.65 5.72 7.16
C GLN A 367 -27.85 6.31 6.00
N SER A 368 -28.35 7.41 5.45
CA SER A 368 -27.66 8.20 4.44
C SER A 368 -26.36 8.74 5.03
N LEU A 369 -25.23 8.34 4.45
CA LEU A 369 -24.03 9.17 4.45
C LEU A 369 -23.66 9.46 2.99
N LEU A 370 -23.80 10.73 2.68
CA LEU A 370 -23.65 11.44 1.41
C LEU A 370 -22.16 11.50 0.98
N PRO A 371 -21.85 12.06 -0.21
CA PRO A 371 -20.81 11.57 -1.12
C PRO A 371 -19.37 11.84 -0.63
N ILE A 372 -18.47 11.00 -1.12
CA ILE A 372 -17.01 11.13 -0.95
C ILE A 372 -16.57 12.46 -1.59
N ALA A 373 -16.25 13.44 -0.76
CA ALA A 373 -15.64 14.70 -1.20
C ALA A 373 -14.18 14.49 -1.62
N ASN A 374 -13.78 15.19 -2.69
CA ASN A 374 -12.42 15.22 -3.23
C ASN A 374 -11.37 15.49 -2.14
N ASN A 375 -10.37 14.62 -2.06
CA ASN A 375 -9.37 14.56 -0.99
C ASN A 375 -8.21 15.56 -1.18
N HIS A 376 -8.43 16.70 -1.84
CA HIS A 376 -7.35 17.62 -2.24
C HIS A 376 -7.07 18.77 -1.26
N ASP A 377 -7.90 19.00 -0.23
CA ASP A 377 -7.67 20.05 0.77
C ASP A 377 -8.10 19.61 2.19
N LYS A 378 -7.54 18.50 2.72
CA LYS A 378 -7.79 18.15 4.12
C LYS A 378 -7.01 19.10 5.04
N LYS A 379 -7.72 20.05 5.64
CA LYS A 379 -7.23 20.89 6.74
C LYS A 379 -6.76 19.97 7.88
N GLN A 380 -5.49 20.05 8.23
CA GLN A 380 -4.89 19.26 9.31
C GLN A 380 -5.68 19.46 10.62
N LEU A 381 -6.10 18.38 11.28
CA LEU A 381 -6.63 18.47 12.64
C LEU A 381 -5.50 19.01 13.53
N LYS A 382 -5.70 20.18 14.11
CA LYS A 382 -4.81 20.72 15.12
C LYS A 382 -5.25 20.19 16.48
N ILE A 383 -4.29 19.86 17.34
CA ILE A 383 -4.58 19.38 18.69
C ILE A 383 -5.27 20.50 19.50
N ASN A 384 -4.81 21.74 19.34
CA ASN A 384 -5.45 22.91 19.91
C ASN A 384 -6.92 23.01 19.46
N ASP A 385 -7.84 23.15 20.42
CA ASP A 385 -9.30 23.17 20.28
C ASP A 385 -9.99 21.85 19.92
N SER A 386 -9.25 20.74 19.74
CA SER A 386 -9.84 19.41 19.51
C SER A 386 -10.37 18.79 20.81
N VAL A 387 -11.33 17.87 20.70
CA VAL A 387 -11.83 17.09 21.84
C VAL A 387 -11.17 15.72 21.85
N ALA A 388 -10.39 15.45 22.89
CA ALA A 388 -9.68 14.19 23.06
C ALA A 388 -10.30 13.33 24.17
N PHE A 389 -10.69 12.10 23.86
CA PHE A 389 -11.12 11.13 24.86
C PHE A 389 -10.00 10.12 25.14
N VAL A 390 -9.53 10.10 26.39
CA VAL A 390 -8.48 9.19 26.85
C VAL A 390 -9.09 8.18 27.80
N THR A 391 -9.24 6.96 27.31
CA THR A 391 -9.64 5.82 28.16
C THR A 391 -8.50 5.46 29.11
N GLY A 392 -8.78 5.06 30.36
CA GLY A 392 -7.77 4.55 31.29
C GLY A 392 -6.83 5.63 31.81
N SER A 393 -7.33 6.85 31.95
CA SER A 393 -6.53 8.03 32.27
C SER A 393 -6.52 8.40 33.75
N SER A 394 -7.00 7.50 34.63
CA SER A 394 -6.96 7.69 36.08
C SER A 394 -5.54 7.63 36.68
N HIS A 395 -4.58 7.03 35.98
CA HIS A 395 -3.19 6.86 36.42
C HIS A 395 -2.22 6.61 35.25
N GLY A 396 -0.91 6.56 35.52
CA GLY A 396 0.12 6.06 34.62
C GLY A 396 0.14 6.70 33.21
N ILE A 397 0.26 5.85 32.16
CA ILE A 397 0.36 6.28 30.76
C ILE A 397 -0.86 7.11 30.32
N GLY A 398 -2.07 6.66 30.65
CA GLY A 398 -3.30 7.38 30.27
C GLY A 398 -3.36 8.78 30.89
N ARG A 399 -2.96 8.93 32.17
CA ARG A 399 -2.88 10.24 32.83
C ARG A 399 -1.85 11.15 32.16
N ALA A 400 -0.66 10.63 31.85
CA ALA A 400 0.39 11.39 31.17
C ALA A 400 -0.05 11.87 29.77
N ILE A 401 -0.73 11.01 29.00
CA ILE A 401 -1.30 11.38 27.69
C ILE A 401 -2.36 12.48 27.84
N ALA A 402 -3.25 12.37 28.83
CA ALA A 402 -4.26 13.39 29.09
C ALA A 402 -3.63 14.76 29.43
N ILE A 403 -2.58 14.77 30.26
CA ILE A 403 -1.81 15.99 30.58
C ILE A 403 -1.17 16.58 29.33
N ALA A 404 -0.51 15.77 28.51
CA ALA A 404 0.16 16.24 27.30
C ALA A 404 -0.83 16.84 26.29
N LEU A 405 -1.97 16.18 26.05
CA LEU A 405 -3.02 16.69 25.17
C LEU A 405 -3.61 18.00 25.67
N ALA A 406 -3.87 18.12 26.98
CA ALA A 406 -4.35 19.36 27.56
C ALA A 406 -3.31 20.48 27.44
N ARG A 407 -2.00 20.21 27.64
CA ARG A 407 -0.93 21.21 27.42
C ARG A 407 -0.86 21.73 25.98
N GLU A 408 -1.22 20.90 25.00
CA GLU A 408 -1.35 21.27 23.58
C GLU A 408 -2.66 22.00 23.25
N GLY A 409 -3.51 22.27 24.24
CA GLY A 409 -4.75 23.04 24.10
C GLY A 409 -6.00 22.21 23.73
N ALA A 410 -5.96 20.89 23.86
CA ALA A 410 -7.14 20.05 23.64
C ALA A 410 -8.11 20.13 24.84
N LYS A 411 -9.41 19.97 24.55
CA LYS A 411 -10.43 19.67 25.56
C LYS A 411 -10.38 18.18 25.85
N VAL A 412 -10.02 17.79 27.07
CA VAL A 412 -9.75 16.38 27.38
C VAL A 412 -10.87 15.77 28.20
N VAL A 413 -11.40 14.65 27.73
CA VAL A 413 -12.29 13.79 28.50
C VAL A 413 -11.43 12.68 29.11
N ILE A 414 -11.46 12.57 30.44
CA ILE A 414 -10.71 11.57 31.20
C ILE A 414 -11.63 10.46 31.70
N HIS A 415 -11.15 9.22 31.68
CA HIS A 415 -11.91 8.01 32.00
C HIS A 415 -11.30 7.23 33.17
N GLY A 416 -12.16 6.68 34.03
CA GLY A 416 -11.84 5.61 34.98
C GLY A 416 -12.99 4.60 35.06
N THR A 417 -12.76 3.38 35.57
CA THR A 417 -13.80 2.35 35.65
C THR A 417 -14.91 2.69 36.65
N ASN A 418 -14.61 3.56 37.62
CA ASN A 418 -15.54 4.07 38.63
C ASN A 418 -15.12 5.49 39.09
N HIS A 419 -15.98 6.14 39.87
CA HIS A 419 -15.74 7.50 40.35
C HIS A 419 -14.43 7.64 41.17
N ASP A 420 -14.06 6.60 41.91
CA ASP A 420 -12.91 6.60 42.83
C ASP A 420 -11.66 5.94 42.22
N SER A 421 -11.62 5.71 40.91
CA SER A 421 -10.52 5.00 40.23
C SER A 421 -9.11 5.54 40.52
N PRO A 422 -8.89 6.87 40.68
CA PRO A 422 -7.58 7.40 41.06
C PRO A 422 -7.08 6.92 42.44
N SER A 423 -8.00 6.67 43.39
CA SER A 423 -7.65 6.20 44.74
C SER A 423 -7.10 4.77 44.75
N ASN A 424 -7.57 3.92 43.83
CA ASN A 424 -7.11 2.53 43.69
C ASN A 424 -5.63 2.43 43.25
N SER A 425 -5.03 3.55 42.81
CA SER A 425 -3.65 3.60 42.30
C SER A 425 -2.75 4.56 43.09
N ASN A 426 -3.19 5.04 44.27
CA ASN A 426 -2.48 6.07 45.07
C ASN A 426 -2.13 7.35 44.30
N GLU A 427 -2.85 7.64 43.21
CA GLU A 427 -2.55 8.74 42.29
C GLU A 427 -3.56 9.91 42.40
N GLY A 428 -4.55 9.79 43.29
CA GLY A 428 -5.57 10.79 43.57
C GLY A 428 -6.68 10.24 44.46
N THR A 429 -7.83 10.90 44.47
CA THR A 429 -9.00 10.50 45.28
C THR A 429 -10.20 10.17 44.40
N THR A 430 -10.66 11.11 43.56
CA THR A 430 -11.82 10.91 42.67
C THR A 430 -11.54 11.42 41.27
N MET A 431 -12.25 10.92 40.26
CA MET A 431 -12.17 11.40 38.88
C MET A 431 -12.48 12.90 38.77
N THR A 432 -13.39 13.40 39.60
CA THR A 432 -13.74 14.82 39.68
C THR A 432 -12.57 15.67 40.18
N LEU A 433 -11.88 15.23 41.24
CA LEU A 433 -10.73 15.93 41.79
C LEU A 433 -9.52 15.84 40.85
N LEU A 434 -9.32 14.70 40.19
CA LEU A 434 -8.31 14.56 39.14
C LEU A 434 -8.55 15.55 37.99
N ALA A 435 -9.79 15.70 37.52
CA ALA A 435 -10.09 16.68 36.47
C ALA A 435 -9.76 18.13 36.90
N GLN A 436 -10.04 18.50 38.15
CA GLN A 436 -9.71 19.82 38.69
C GLN A 436 -8.19 20.04 38.79
N GLU A 437 -7.46 19.03 39.25
CA GLU A 437 -6.00 19.05 39.29
C GLU A 437 -5.41 19.21 37.89
N LEU A 438 -5.82 18.35 36.95
CA LEU A 438 -5.36 18.39 35.56
C LEU A 438 -5.67 19.73 34.89
N SER A 439 -6.87 20.27 35.12
CA SER A 439 -7.24 21.60 34.63
C SER A 439 -6.29 22.67 35.17
N THR A 440 -5.95 22.64 36.47
CA THR A 440 -5.05 23.60 37.11
C THR A 440 -3.63 23.54 36.53
N ILE A 441 -3.04 22.35 36.40
CA ILE A 441 -1.65 22.17 35.93
C ILE A 441 -1.47 22.34 34.42
N THR A 442 -2.57 22.47 33.68
CA THR A 442 -2.57 22.65 32.22
C THR A 442 -3.19 23.99 31.81
N ASN A 443 -3.04 25.04 32.61
CA ASN A 443 -3.50 26.41 32.33
C ASN A 443 -5.03 26.58 32.23
N ASN A 444 -5.78 25.96 33.14
CA ASN A 444 -7.25 25.99 33.20
C ASN A 444 -7.93 25.43 31.93
N ASN A 445 -7.31 24.44 31.30
CA ASN A 445 -7.95 23.74 30.18
C ASN A 445 -9.20 22.96 30.62
N GLN A 446 -10.10 22.73 29.67
CA GLN A 446 -11.37 22.05 29.92
C GLN A 446 -11.15 20.54 30.03
N ILE A 447 -11.21 20.03 31.26
CA ILE A 447 -11.11 18.59 31.57
C ILE A 447 -12.48 18.08 32.04
N THR A 448 -13.01 17.06 31.35
CA THR A 448 -14.31 16.46 31.68
C THR A 448 -14.11 15.05 32.23
N PRO A 449 -14.45 14.77 33.50
CA PRO A 449 -14.37 13.42 34.05
C PRO A 449 -15.59 12.59 33.66
N VAL A 450 -15.35 11.35 33.24
CA VAL A 450 -16.39 10.32 33.04
C VAL A 450 -15.91 9.00 33.65
N TRP A 451 -16.85 8.12 34.00
CA TRP A 451 -16.50 6.81 34.55
C TRP A 451 -17.53 5.73 34.20
N GLY A 452 -17.05 4.49 34.08
CA GLY A 452 -17.86 3.31 33.83
C GLY A 452 -17.01 2.15 33.31
N ASP A 453 -17.49 0.90 33.46
CA ASP A 453 -16.79 -0.25 32.90
C ASP A 453 -17.07 -0.35 31.39
N LEU A 454 -16.07 -0.10 30.55
CA LEU A 454 -16.22 -0.12 29.08
C LEU A 454 -16.30 -1.53 28.47
N SER A 455 -16.52 -2.57 29.28
CA SER A 455 -16.62 -3.96 28.83
C SER A 455 -17.95 -4.33 28.15
N THR A 456 -18.97 -3.46 28.20
CA THR A 456 -20.27 -3.67 27.55
C THR A 456 -20.70 -2.47 26.70
N LYS A 457 -21.49 -2.71 25.66
CA LYS A 457 -21.95 -1.64 24.75
C LYS A 457 -22.81 -0.61 25.47
N GLU A 458 -23.66 -1.08 26.38
CA GLU A 458 -24.58 -0.27 27.16
C GLU A 458 -23.81 0.67 28.09
N SER A 459 -22.74 0.17 28.72
CA SER A 459 -21.89 0.97 29.59
C SER A 459 -21.06 1.98 28.80
N VAL A 460 -20.50 1.59 27.65
CA VAL A 460 -19.83 2.53 26.74
C VAL A 460 -20.79 3.66 26.34
N GLN A 461 -22.02 3.33 25.94
CA GLN A 461 -23.00 4.35 25.58
C GLN A 461 -23.38 5.25 26.77
N SER A 462 -23.52 4.68 27.97
CA SER A 462 -23.77 5.44 29.20
C SER A 462 -22.66 6.46 29.48
N VAL A 463 -21.39 6.06 29.34
CA VAL A 463 -20.23 6.94 29.48
C VAL A 463 -20.26 8.04 28.41
N LEU A 464 -20.48 7.68 27.13
CA LEU A 464 -20.53 8.63 26.02
C LEU A 464 -21.65 9.66 26.16
N ASN A 465 -22.79 9.31 26.77
CA ASN A 465 -23.89 10.25 27.01
C ASN A 465 -23.52 11.41 27.95
N HIS A 466 -22.46 11.27 28.75
CA HIS A 466 -21.94 12.34 29.60
C HIS A 466 -20.99 13.30 28.84
N ILE A 467 -20.57 12.93 27.63
CA ILE A 467 -19.68 13.73 26.78
C ILE A 467 -20.54 14.60 25.87
N LYS A 468 -20.48 15.92 26.06
CA LYS A 468 -21.34 16.89 25.34
C LYS A 468 -20.79 17.36 23.99
N TYR A 469 -19.63 16.86 23.58
CA TYR A 469 -18.92 17.30 22.39
C TYR A 469 -18.57 16.10 21.51
N PRO A 470 -18.52 16.28 20.17
CA PRO A 470 -17.96 15.25 19.29
C PRO A 470 -16.51 15.00 19.64
N ILE A 471 -16.07 13.74 19.57
CA ILE A 471 -14.69 13.35 19.86
C ILE A 471 -13.90 13.40 18.54
N ASP A 472 -12.77 14.09 18.55
CA ASP A 472 -11.86 14.22 17.41
C ASP A 472 -10.62 13.33 17.57
N ILE A 473 -10.18 13.12 18.81
CA ILE A 473 -9.03 12.27 19.16
C ILE A 473 -9.48 11.21 20.15
N LEU A 474 -9.27 9.94 19.82
CA LEU A 474 -9.54 8.81 20.69
C LEU A 474 -8.24 8.10 21.06
N ILE A 475 -7.97 8.00 22.35
CA ILE A 475 -6.85 7.23 22.90
C ILE A 475 -7.40 6.01 23.66
N CYS A 476 -7.07 4.81 23.16
CA CYS A 476 -7.42 3.55 23.81
C CYS A 476 -6.27 3.07 24.71
N CYS A 477 -6.35 3.30 26.03
CA CYS A 477 -5.28 3.03 27.01
C CYS A 477 -5.71 2.16 28.21
N ASP A 478 -6.90 1.53 28.19
CA ASP A 478 -7.41 0.69 29.29
C ASP A 478 -6.66 -0.67 29.51
N GLY A 479 -5.60 -0.94 28.75
CA GLY A 479 -4.99 -2.27 28.70
C GLY A 479 -3.89 -2.53 29.72
N GLU A 480 -4.17 -3.31 30.76
CA GLU A 480 -3.26 -3.68 31.85
C GLU A 480 -3.15 -5.21 32.05
N ASN A 481 -2.20 -5.69 32.88
CA ASN A 481 -2.09 -7.09 33.29
C ASN A 481 -2.88 -7.36 34.62
N ILE A 482 -3.67 -8.44 34.72
CA ILE A 482 -4.68 -8.64 35.80
C ILE A 482 -4.17 -9.45 37.01
N ASN A 483 -3.06 -10.18 36.89
CA ASN A 483 -2.60 -11.00 38.01
C ASN A 483 -1.84 -10.17 39.07
N SER A 484 -2.58 -9.64 40.04
CA SER A 484 -2.06 -9.12 41.30
C SER A 484 -2.98 -9.49 42.46
N ASN A 485 -3.08 -10.78 42.75
CA ASN A 485 -3.38 -11.26 44.09
C ASN A 485 -2.14 -11.99 44.62
N GLU A 486 -1.00 -11.31 44.66
CA GLU A 486 0.06 -11.52 45.66
C GLU A 486 1.22 -10.53 45.47
N VAL A 487 1.53 -9.85 46.58
CA VAL A 487 2.78 -9.13 46.91
C VAL A 487 3.02 -7.74 46.32
N ASN A 488 2.86 -6.75 47.22
CA ASN A 488 3.52 -5.46 47.25
C ASN A 488 5.01 -5.55 46.89
N THR A 489 5.44 -4.94 45.79
CA THR A 489 6.73 -4.23 45.73
C THR A 489 6.60 -3.02 44.80
N ALA A 490 7.12 -1.89 45.27
CA ALA A 490 7.14 -0.62 44.57
C ALA A 490 8.28 -0.63 43.54
N SER A 491 8.03 -1.20 42.36
CA SER A 491 8.79 -0.97 41.14
C SER A 491 8.04 -1.59 39.96
N GLU A 492 8.23 -1.01 38.79
CA GLU A 492 7.60 -1.36 37.52
C GLU A 492 7.66 -2.87 37.21
N GLY A 493 6.50 -3.53 37.19
CA GLY A 493 6.36 -4.92 36.71
C GLY A 493 5.51 -5.81 37.62
N LYS A 494 4.18 -5.77 37.47
CA LYS A 494 3.29 -6.82 38.03
C LYS A 494 3.68 -8.15 37.37
N ILE A 495 4.29 -9.06 38.13
CA ILE A 495 4.79 -10.36 37.64
C ILE A 495 3.58 -11.24 37.31
N CYS A 496 3.36 -11.51 36.01
CA CYS A 496 2.38 -12.49 35.58
C CYS A 496 3.06 -13.82 35.32
N ASN A 497 2.56 -14.91 35.91
CA ASN A 497 3.14 -16.26 35.82
C ASN A 497 2.28 -17.22 34.97
N ASP A 498 1.38 -16.71 34.14
CA ASP A 498 0.57 -17.53 33.24
C ASP A 498 1.40 -18.00 32.03
N THR A 499 1.32 -19.31 31.75
CA THR A 499 1.93 -19.96 30.59
C THR A 499 0.83 -20.48 29.67
N CYS A 500 1.14 -20.78 28.41
CA CYS A 500 0.17 -21.38 27.48
C CYS A 500 -0.51 -22.66 28.01
N LEU A 501 0.09 -23.35 29.00
CA LEU A 501 -0.42 -24.58 29.59
C LEU A 501 -1.21 -24.37 30.89
N THR A 502 -1.10 -23.19 31.51
CA THR A 502 -1.59 -22.93 32.88
C THR A 502 -2.60 -21.78 32.96
N ILE A 503 -2.93 -21.13 31.84
CA ILE A 503 -3.96 -20.07 31.78
C ILE A 503 -5.33 -20.63 32.16
N SER A 504 -6.04 -19.94 33.05
CA SER A 504 -7.43 -20.26 33.39
C SER A 504 -8.43 -19.61 32.42
N ASP A 505 -9.61 -20.21 32.28
CA ASP A 505 -10.72 -19.65 31.49
C ASP A 505 -11.17 -18.27 32.03
N SER A 506 -11.13 -18.08 33.35
CA SER A 506 -11.47 -16.81 33.99
C SER A 506 -10.47 -15.72 33.63
N ASP A 507 -9.17 -16.03 33.65
CA ASP A 507 -8.13 -15.07 33.30
C ASP A 507 -8.21 -14.72 31.81
N THR A 508 -8.46 -15.74 30.95
CA THR A 508 -8.71 -15.57 29.51
C THR A 508 -9.78 -14.54 29.24
N LYS A 509 -10.95 -14.73 29.83
CA LYS A 509 -12.06 -13.79 29.67
C LYS A 509 -11.70 -12.42 30.22
N SER A 510 -11.12 -12.35 31.42
CA SER A 510 -10.81 -11.09 32.08
C SER A 510 -9.81 -10.22 31.29
N ILE A 511 -8.68 -10.80 30.86
CA ILE A 511 -7.61 -10.07 30.15
C ILE A 511 -8.05 -9.69 28.73
N LEU A 512 -8.69 -10.59 27.98
CA LEU A 512 -9.19 -10.24 26.65
C LEU A 512 -10.31 -9.21 26.72
N ASN A 513 -11.21 -9.33 27.71
CA ASN A 513 -12.28 -8.36 27.91
C ASN A 513 -11.70 -6.97 28.20
N ARG A 514 -10.72 -6.88 29.11
CA ARG A 514 -10.13 -5.59 29.47
C ARG A 514 -9.24 -4.97 28.39
N ASN A 515 -8.44 -5.76 27.69
CA ASN A 515 -7.43 -5.22 26.77
C ASN A 515 -7.96 -5.06 25.35
N PHE A 516 -8.66 -6.07 24.84
CA PHE A 516 -9.14 -6.10 23.46
C PHE A 516 -10.60 -5.68 23.35
N TRP A 517 -11.49 -6.24 24.17
CA TRP A 517 -12.94 -6.04 24.00
C TRP A 517 -13.36 -4.61 24.29
N THR A 518 -12.88 -3.99 25.37
CA THR A 518 -13.08 -2.55 25.66
C THR A 518 -12.66 -1.67 24.47
N THR A 519 -11.43 -1.87 23.97
CA THR A 519 -10.87 -1.14 22.81
C THR A 519 -11.77 -1.30 21.59
N HIS A 520 -12.24 -2.52 21.32
CA HIS A 520 -13.15 -2.82 20.24
C HIS A 520 -14.47 -2.06 20.38
N LEU A 521 -15.12 -2.14 21.54
CA LEU A 521 -16.42 -1.50 21.78
C LEU A 521 -16.34 0.02 21.74
N VAL A 522 -15.29 0.61 22.31
CA VAL A 522 -15.07 2.07 22.30
C VAL A 522 -14.86 2.56 20.86
N CYS A 523 -14.03 1.87 20.08
CA CYS A 523 -13.86 2.19 18.66
C CYS A 523 -15.18 2.06 17.89
N GLN A 524 -15.93 0.97 18.11
CA GLN A 524 -17.22 0.74 17.45
C GLN A 524 -18.24 1.84 17.73
N SER A 525 -18.20 2.44 18.92
CA SER A 525 -19.13 3.51 19.32
C SER A 525 -18.70 4.90 18.83
N ILE A 526 -17.40 5.19 18.77
CA ILE A 526 -16.89 6.55 18.49
C ILE A 526 -16.51 6.76 17.03
N VAL A 527 -15.87 5.77 16.39
CA VAL A 527 -15.38 5.91 15.00
C VAL A 527 -16.51 6.27 14.01
N PRO A 528 -17.75 5.75 14.12
CA PRO A 528 -18.83 6.21 13.27
C PRO A 528 -19.12 7.71 13.36
N GLN A 529 -18.97 8.32 14.54
CA GLN A 529 -19.11 9.78 14.71
C GLN A 529 -17.95 10.53 14.06
N MET A 530 -16.72 10.03 14.18
CA MET A 530 -15.58 10.62 13.49
C MET A 530 -15.76 10.57 11.97
N ILE A 531 -16.24 9.44 11.43
CA ILE A 531 -16.51 9.27 9.99
C ILE A 531 -17.54 10.31 9.51
N ARG A 532 -18.63 10.52 10.28
CA ARG A 532 -19.63 11.57 9.98
C ARG A 532 -19.04 12.97 9.95
N ASN A 533 -18.02 13.23 10.77
CA ASN A 533 -17.32 14.51 10.82
C ASN A 533 -16.19 14.61 9.79
N HIS A 534 -15.90 13.54 9.04
CA HIS A 534 -14.80 13.42 8.07
C HIS A 534 -13.40 13.72 8.65
N GLN A 535 -13.25 13.59 9.96
CA GLN A 535 -12.03 13.91 10.68
C GLN A 535 -11.99 13.13 11.98
N GLY A 536 -10.84 12.52 12.28
CA GLY A 536 -10.63 11.85 13.56
C GLY A 536 -9.30 11.11 13.63
N HIS A 537 -8.76 10.98 14.83
CA HIS A 537 -7.51 10.29 15.11
C HIS A 537 -7.75 9.25 16.20
N VAL A 538 -7.44 8.00 15.92
CA VAL A 538 -7.49 6.90 16.88
C VAL A 538 -6.06 6.42 17.13
N ILE A 539 -5.64 6.45 18.39
CA ILE A 539 -4.36 5.89 18.81
C ILE A 539 -4.62 4.83 19.87
N ILE A 540 -4.17 3.61 19.59
CA ILE A 540 -4.32 2.50 20.51
C ILE A 540 -2.99 2.21 21.21
N ILE A 541 -3.00 2.09 22.53
CA ILE A 541 -1.81 1.78 23.33
C ILE A 541 -1.63 0.26 23.41
N GLY A 542 -0.68 -0.23 22.62
CA GLY A 542 -0.28 -1.63 22.55
C GLY A 542 0.83 -1.96 23.55
N SER A 543 1.74 -2.86 23.16
CA SER A 543 2.96 -3.19 23.89
C SER A 543 3.93 -3.87 22.93
N THR A 544 5.24 -3.69 23.14
CA THR A 544 6.28 -4.47 22.45
C THR A 544 6.20 -5.97 22.76
N SER A 545 5.63 -6.35 23.90
CA SER A 545 5.34 -7.75 24.26
C SER A 545 4.40 -8.45 23.27
N ALA A 546 3.68 -7.72 22.42
CA ALA A 546 2.87 -8.30 21.35
C ALA A 546 3.69 -8.76 20.13
N LEU A 547 4.96 -8.36 20.06
CA LEU A 547 5.86 -8.62 18.93
C LEU A 547 6.80 -9.80 19.21
N ILE A 548 6.78 -10.36 20.42
CA ILE A 548 7.60 -11.48 20.87
C ILE A 548 6.80 -12.48 21.69
N GLY A 549 7.24 -13.73 21.68
CA GLY A 549 6.78 -14.72 22.66
C GLY A 549 7.41 -14.46 24.03
N GLN A 550 6.62 -14.59 25.10
CA GLN A 550 7.10 -14.58 26.48
C GLN A 550 6.70 -15.87 27.17
N GLU A 551 7.63 -16.48 27.91
CA GLU A 551 7.39 -17.70 28.68
C GLU A 551 6.34 -17.47 29.78
N LYS A 552 6.32 -16.26 30.33
CA LYS A 552 5.43 -15.78 31.39
C LYS A 552 4.69 -14.56 30.85
N CYS A 553 3.40 -14.36 31.18
CA CYS A 553 2.53 -13.32 30.58
C CYS A 553 1.88 -13.71 29.24
N ALA A 554 1.73 -15.01 28.95
CA ALA A 554 1.31 -15.49 27.63
C ALA A 554 -0.02 -14.83 27.17
N LEU A 555 -1.04 -14.77 28.02
CA LEU A 555 -2.33 -14.20 27.64
C LEU A 555 -2.30 -12.68 27.48
N TYR A 556 -1.48 -11.97 28.26
CA TYR A 556 -1.27 -10.54 28.07
C TYR A 556 -0.66 -10.25 26.69
N THR A 557 0.39 -11.00 26.30
CA THR A 557 1.02 -10.85 24.98
C THR A 557 0.03 -11.10 23.84
N VAL A 558 -0.77 -12.17 23.94
CA VAL A 558 -1.85 -12.49 22.99
C VAL A 558 -2.87 -11.37 22.92
N SER A 559 -3.31 -10.83 24.06
CA SER A 559 -4.29 -9.74 24.08
C SER A 559 -3.78 -8.46 23.41
N LYS A 560 -2.49 -8.12 23.60
CA LYS A 560 -1.87 -6.96 22.96
C LYS A 560 -1.62 -7.19 21.47
N ALA A 561 -1.32 -8.42 21.04
CA ALA A 561 -1.26 -8.80 19.63
C ALA A 561 -2.64 -8.70 18.95
N ALA A 562 -3.71 -9.11 19.64
CA ALA A 562 -5.08 -8.93 19.16
C ALA A 562 -5.41 -7.45 18.94
N VAL A 563 -5.00 -6.57 19.88
CA VAL A 563 -5.15 -5.13 19.75
C VAL A 563 -4.34 -4.56 18.58
N HIS A 564 -3.10 -5.00 18.38
CA HIS A 564 -2.26 -4.60 17.24
C HIS A 564 -2.91 -4.97 15.90
N GLN A 565 -3.44 -6.19 15.81
CA GLN A 565 -4.08 -6.64 14.59
C GLN A 565 -5.42 -5.94 14.35
N TYR A 566 -6.21 -5.73 15.41
CA TYR A 566 -7.44 -4.96 15.35
C TYR A 566 -7.21 -3.54 14.85
N MET A 567 -6.19 -2.86 15.36
CA MET A 567 -5.78 -1.53 14.90
C MET A 567 -5.52 -1.53 13.39
N ARG A 568 -4.77 -2.50 12.87
CA ARG A 568 -4.48 -2.62 11.42
C ARG A 568 -5.73 -2.84 10.59
N CYS A 569 -6.64 -3.69 11.07
CA CYS A 569 -7.93 -3.93 10.41
C CYS A 569 -8.75 -2.64 10.38
N LEU A 570 -8.91 -1.96 11.52
CA LEU A 570 -9.64 -0.71 11.63
C LEU A 570 -9.02 0.39 10.75
N ALA A 571 -7.69 0.52 10.76
CA ALA A 571 -6.96 1.46 9.90
C ALA A 571 -7.23 1.22 8.42
N THR A 572 -7.29 -0.04 8.00
CA THR A 572 -7.60 -0.40 6.61
C THR A 572 -9.03 -0.03 6.26
N GLU A 573 -9.97 -0.32 7.17
CA GLU A 573 -11.40 -0.04 7.01
C GLU A 573 -11.69 1.46 6.84
N VAL A 574 -11.03 2.33 7.63
CA VAL A 574 -11.32 3.77 7.64
C VAL A 574 -10.38 4.62 6.79
N LYS A 575 -9.46 4.00 6.03
CA LYS A 575 -8.39 4.66 5.26
C LYS A 575 -8.90 5.77 4.33
N SER A 576 -10.00 5.53 3.64
CA SER A 576 -10.61 6.50 2.71
C SER A 576 -11.56 7.49 3.38
N LEU A 577 -11.93 7.25 4.64
CA LEU A 577 -12.99 7.98 5.37
C LEU A 577 -12.46 9.19 6.16
N GLY A 578 -11.17 9.51 6.05
CA GLY A 578 -10.56 10.67 6.72
C GLY A 578 -10.23 10.45 8.19
N ILE A 579 -10.22 9.18 8.64
CA ILE A 579 -9.84 8.82 10.01
C ILE A 579 -8.45 8.21 9.98
N ARG A 580 -7.56 8.70 10.86
CA ARG A 580 -6.23 8.12 11.04
C ARG A 580 -6.25 7.17 12.21
N VAL A 581 -5.66 5.99 12.05
CA VAL A 581 -5.62 4.96 13.09
C VAL A 581 -4.21 4.43 13.19
N ASN A 582 -3.62 4.47 14.39
CA ASN A 582 -2.26 3.99 14.65
C ASN A 582 -2.17 3.34 16.03
N CYS A 583 -1.05 2.68 16.31
CA CYS A 583 -0.73 2.13 17.62
C CYS A 583 0.61 2.67 18.12
N ILE A 584 0.69 2.93 19.43
CA ILE A 584 1.96 3.13 20.14
C ILE A 584 2.20 1.92 21.04
N ALA A 585 3.38 1.33 20.95
CA ALA A 585 3.80 0.12 21.65
C ALA A 585 4.97 0.44 22.60
N PRO A 586 4.69 0.65 23.90
CA PRO A 586 5.73 0.83 24.93
C PRO A 586 6.63 -0.40 25.10
N GLY A 587 7.88 -0.17 25.52
CA GLY A 587 8.89 -1.20 25.82
C GLY A 587 8.60 -2.03 27.09
N ILE A 588 9.47 -3.01 27.37
CA ILE A 588 9.49 -3.75 28.65
C ILE A 588 10.53 -3.07 29.54
N GLY A 589 10.13 -2.57 30.71
CA GLY A 589 11.07 -1.95 31.64
C GLY A 589 12.06 -2.98 32.21
N THR A 590 13.35 -2.69 32.15
CA THR A 590 14.36 -3.26 33.05
C THR A 590 14.97 -2.08 33.81
N GLU A 591 15.47 -2.30 35.04
CA GLU A 591 15.99 -1.24 35.94
C GLU A 591 17.08 -0.33 35.32
N GLN A 592 17.59 -0.68 34.12
CA GLN A 592 18.58 0.10 33.36
C GLN A 592 17.99 0.94 32.21
N ASN A 593 16.72 0.76 31.82
CA ASN A 593 16.12 1.45 30.67
C ASN A 593 15.34 2.71 31.06
N VAL A 594 15.97 3.87 30.86
CA VAL A 594 15.42 5.22 31.10
C VAL A 594 14.26 5.60 30.14
N THR A 595 13.92 4.73 29.18
CA THR A 595 13.11 5.07 27.98
C THR A 595 11.61 4.81 28.10
N ASN A 596 11.11 4.12 29.14
CA ASN A 596 9.70 3.69 29.22
C ASN A 596 8.78 4.54 30.13
N LYS A 597 9.15 5.79 30.41
CA LYS A 597 8.36 6.68 31.28
C LYS A 597 7.02 7.04 30.61
N PRO A 598 5.90 7.15 31.37
CA PRO A 598 4.62 7.62 30.86
C PRO A 598 4.70 8.92 30.02
N GLU A 599 5.55 9.85 30.44
CA GLU A 599 5.85 11.11 29.75
C GLU A 599 6.39 10.90 28.31
N HIS A 600 7.24 9.90 28.10
CA HIS A 600 7.78 9.59 26.78
C HIS A 600 6.72 9.01 25.84
N ILE A 601 5.85 8.15 26.38
CA ILE A 601 4.71 7.60 25.62
C ILE A 601 3.75 8.74 25.24
N ALA A 602 3.48 9.65 26.16
CA ALA A 602 2.67 10.84 25.91
C ALA A 602 3.28 11.74 24.82
N ASN A 603 4.59 11.99 24.87
CA ASN A 603 5.28 12.75 23.82
C ASN A 603 5.18 12.07 22.44
N ALA A 604 5.31 10.74 22.39
CA ALA A 604 5.14 10.00 21.14
C ALA A 604 3.70 10.11 20.59
N VAL A 605 2.68 10.13 21.46
CA VAL A 605 1.29 10.42 21.06
C VAL A 605 1.18 11.79 20.41
N ILE A 606 1.71 12.84 21.05
CA ILE A 606 1.66 14.21 20.50
C ILE A 606 2.38 14.31 19.15
N GLN A 607 3.58 13.72 19.04
CA GLN A 607 4.32 13.70 17.77
C GLN A 607 3.53 12.98 16.67
N LEU A 608 2.92 11.83 16.98
CA LEU A 608 2.15 11.05 16.02
C LEU A 608 0.87 11.77 15.56
N LEU A 609 0.21 12.51 16.46
CA LEU A 609 -0.94 13.34 16.11
C LEU A 609 -0.55 14.46 15.14
N ASN A 610 0.65 15.01 15.27
CA ASN A 610 1.20 16.05 14.38
C ASN A 610 1.71 15.50 13.02
N MET A 611 1.99 14.20 12.90
CA MET A 611 2.42 13.56 11.64
C MET A 611 1.23 13.13 10.77
N ASN A 612 1.09 13.69 9.56
CA ASN A 612 -0.08 13.42 8.70
C ASN A 612 0.06 12.21 7.75
N PHE A 613 1.28 11.70 7.57
CA PHE A 613 1.57 10.61 6.63
C PHE A 613 1.64 9.22 7.31
N VAL A 614 1.50 9.16 8.63
CA VAL A 614 1.57 7.91 9.40
C VAL A 614 0.15 7.39 9.65
N HIS A 615 -0.13 6.21 9.09
CA HIS A 615 -1.42 5.52 9.18
C HIS A 615 -1.24 4.00 9.18
N GLY A 616 -2.00 3.29 10.02
CA GLY A 616 -1.95 1.84 10.16
C GLY A 616 -0.63 1.31 10.74
N GLN A 617 0.17 2.16 11.38
CA GLN A 617 1.49 1.80 11.89
C GLN A 617 1.48 1.49 13.38
N ILE A 618 2.43 0.63 13.79
CA ILE A 618 2.74 0.35 15.20
C ILE A 618 4.09 1.01 15.49
N ILE A 619 4.08 2.02 16.34
CA ILE A 619 5.26 2.81 16.69
C ILE A 619 5.77 2.33 18.03
N ARG A 620 6.99 1.81 18.02
CA ARG A 620 7.66 1.34 19.24
C ARG A 620 8.27 2.52 19.99
N VAL A 621 8.09 2.53 21.31
CA VAL A 621 8.68 3.52 22.21
C VAL A 621 9.37 2.76 23.33
N ASP A 622 10.54 2.22 23.00
CA ASP A 622 11.31 1.31 23.85
C ASP A 622 12.81 1.69 23.91
N GLY A 623 13.23 2.73 23.20
CA GLY A 623 14.64 3.12 23.15
C GLY A 623 15.49 2.33 22.15
N GLY A 624 14.88 1.58 21.23
CA GLY A 624 15.60 0.81 20.21
C GLY A 624 16.01 -0.59 20.67
N GLU A 625 15.34 -1.13 21.68
CA GLU A 625 15.59 -2.47 22.21
C GLU A 625 15.49 -3.54 21.11
N GLN A 626 16.45 -4.45 20.99
CA GLN A 626 16.34 -5.51 19.99
C GLN A 626 15.33 -6.55 20.48
N ILE A 627 14.19 -6.63 19.77
CA ILE A 627 13.10 -7.57 20.09
C ILE A 627 13.48 -9.02 19.70
N PHE A 628 14.44 -9.21 18.80
CA PHE A 628 14.97 -10.52 18.44
C PHE A 628 16.43 -10.59 18.89
N SER A 629 16.75 -11.48 19.83
CA SER A 629 18.14 -11.87 20.08
C SER A 629 18.71 -12.50 18.81
N CYS A 630 19.88 -12.05 18.38
CA CYS A 630 20.61 -12.67 17.27
C CYS A 630 20.95 -14.14 17.56
#